data_AF-A0A382LCI0-F1
#
_entry.id   AF-A0A382LCI0-F1
#
_cell.length_a   1.000
_cell.length_b   1.000
_cell.length_c   1.000
_cell.angle_alpha   90.00
_cell.angle_beta   90.00
_cell.angle_gamma   90.00
#
_symmetry.space_group_name_H-M   'P 1'
#
loop_
_entity.id
_entity.type
_entity.pdbx_description
1 polymer ?
#
loop_
_entity_poly.entity_id
_entity_poly.type
_entity_poly.pdbx_seq_one_letter_code
_entity_poly.pdbx_strand_id
1 'polypeptide(L)'
;MSTKAVESNTDPALIAHLYRRAGFGATRDQIDQLSEQSYEDIVEFLLDPTPETGVPNDDLTRYLGGEAPHAYLAIWLYRMLNSRNQLQEKMALFWHGVFATGLVKNEHILSSSNQIEMFRRNGMSGMREILMDLAKDPAMIFWL
;
A
#
# COMPACT_ATOMS: atom_id res chain seq x y z
N MET A 1 16.91 -41.47 2.09
CA MET A 1 16.97 -40.38 1.11
C MET A 1 16.82 -39.08 1.88
N SER A 2 17.92 -38.35 2.08
CA SER A 2 17.97 -37.14 2.90
C SER A 2 17.58 -35.95 2.04
N THR A 3 16.40 -35.39 2.24
CA THR A 3 15.98 -34.12 1.63
C THR A 3 16.87 -33.03 2.21
N LYS A 4 17.81 -32.49 1.41
CA LYS A 4 18.55 -31.28 1.78
C LYS A 4 17.52 -30.16 1.94
N ALA A 5 17.33 -29.66 3.16
CA ALA A 5 16.75 -28.35 3.36
C ALA A 5 17.63 -27.37 2.58
N VAL A 6 17.06 -26.71 1.57
CA VAL A 6 17.72 -25.60 0.89
C VAL A 6 17.81 -24.49 1.94
N GLU A 7 19.02 -24.08 2.28
CA GLU A 7 19.25 -22.88 3.08
C GLU A 7 18.76 -21.68 2.25
N SER A 8 17.49 -21.31 2.41
CA SER A 8 16.90 -20.14 1.74
C SER A 8 17.32 -18.89 2.51
N ASN A 9 18.58 -18.47 2.33
CA ASN A 9 19.07 -17.22 2.87
C ASN A 9 19.16 -16.19 1.73
N THR A 10 18.32 -15.16 1.80
CA THR A 10 18.28 -14.09 0.79
C THR A 10 19.20 -12.94 1.22
N ASP A 11 20.02 -12.44 0.29
CA ASP A 11 20.94 -11.32 0.57
C ASP A 11 20.18 -10.10 1.15
N PRO A 12 20.51 -9.65 2.38
CA PRO A 12 19.93 -8.47 3.01
C PRO A 12 19.96 -7.21 2.13
N ALA A 13 21.00 -7.04 1.31
CA ALA A 13 21.11 -5.89 0.41
C ALA A 13 20.05 -5.92 -0.69
N LEU A 14 19.72 -7.12 -1.20
CA LEU A 14 18.68 -7.33 -2.20
C LEU A 14 17.30 -7.06 -1.61
N ILE A 15 17.01 -7.56 -0.40
CA ILE A 15 15.75 -7.29 0.32
C ILE A 15 15.57 -5.78 0.54
N ALA A 16 16.63 -5.11 1.02
CA ALA A 16 16.59 -3.68 1.24
C ALA A 16 16.33 -2.91 -0.07
N HIS A 17 16.90 -3.36 -1.19
CA HIS A 17 16.62 -2.78 -2.50
C HIS A 17 15.15 -2.99 -2.91
N LEU A 18 14.63 -4.21 -2.77
CA LEU A 18 13.25 -4.55 -3.07
C LEU A 18 12.28 -3.64 -2.30
N TYR A 19 12.41 -3.54 -0.98
CA TYR A 19 11.50 -2.72 -0.15
C TYR A 19 11.62 -1.20 -0.40
N ARG A 20 12.76 -0.70 -0.88
CA ARG A 20 12.85 0.71 -1.34
C ARG A 20 12.10 0.96 -2.65
N ARG A 21 11.96 -0.04 -3.51
CA ARG A 21 11.29 0.08 -4.83
C ARG A 21 9.81 -0.28 -4.75
N ALA A 22 9.50 -1.38 -4.08
CA ALA A 22 8.15 -1.95 -3.95
C ALA A 22 7.42 -1.53 -2.66
N GLY A 23 8.02 -0.67 -1.83
CA GLY A 23 7.41 -0.22 -0.57
C GLY A 23 7.95 1.13 -0.11
N PHE A 24 7.93 1.36 1.20
CA PHE A 24 8.44 2.56 1.86
C PHE A 24 9.77 2.33 2.59
N GLY A 25 10.44 1.21 2.28
CA GLY A 25 11.63 0.74 2.99
C GLY A 25 11.31 -0.32 4.04
N ALA A 26 12.36 -0.83 4.67
CA ALA A 26 12.29 -1.80 5.77
C ALA A 26 13.37 -1.45 6.80
N THR A 27 13.09 -1.72 8.08
CA THR A 27 14.07 -1.56 9.16
C THR A 27 15.12 -2.67 9.09
N ARG A 28 16.23 -2.50 9.81
CA ARG A 28 17.26 -3.53 9.88
C ARG A 28 16.71 -4.86 10.40
N ASP A 29 15.94 -4.81 11.49
CA ASP A 29 15.34 -6.00 12.11
C ASP A 29 14.39 -6.71 11.15
N GLN A 30 13.60 -5.97 10.37
CA GLN A 30 12.73 -6.54 9.34
C GLN A 30 13.53 -7.23 8.23
N ILE A 31 14.63 -6.61 7.78
CA ILE A 31 15.51 -7.19 6.75
C ILE A 31 16.14 -8.48 7.26
N ASP A 32 16.62 -8.49 8.50
CA ASP A 32 17.22 -9.68 9.10
C ASP A 32 16.18 -10.82 9.22
N GLN A 33 14.94 -10.53 9.62
CA GLN A 33 13.84 -11.53 9.64
C GLN A 33 13.46 -12.04 8.24
N LEU A 34 13.41 -11.15 7.25
CA LEU A 34 13.09 -11.52 5.87
C LEU A 34 14.23 -12.32 5.22
N SER A 35 15.48 -12.13 5.66
CA SER A 35 16.63 -12.86 5.13
C SER A 35 16.56 -14.37 5.37
N GLU A 36 15.76 -14.80 6.34
CA GLU A 36 15.50 -16.22 6.64
C GLU A 36 14.55 -16.88 5.61
N GLN A 37 13.92 -16.10 4.73
CA GLN A 37 12.98 -16.56 3.72
C GLN A 37 13.62 -16.55 2.32
N SER A 38 13.05 -17.34 1.40
CA SER A 38 13.45 -17.27 0.00
C SER A 38 13.00 -15.94 -0.62
N TYR A 39 13.73 -15.47 -1.64
CA TYR A 39 13.39 -14.22 -2.32
C TYR A 39 12.02 -14.32 -2.99
N GLU A 40 11.73 -15.48 -3.57
CA GLU A 40 10.47 -15.79 -4.23
C GLU A 40 9.29 -15.68 -3.27
N ASP A 41 9.40 -16.22 -2.05
CA ASP A 41 8.34 -16.15 -1.04
C ASP A 41 8.10 -14.70 -0.58
N ILE A 42 9.17 -13.90 -0.46
CA ILE A 42 9.07 -12.47 -0.11
C ILE A 42 8.33 -11.69 -1.21
N VAL A 43 8.63 -11.99 -2.49
CA VAL A 43 7.97 -11.35 -3.63
C VAL A 43 6.51 -11.78 -3.70
N GLU A 44 6.21 -13.07 -3.53
CA GLU A 44 4.84 -13.58 -3.54
C GLU A 44 4.01 -12.92 -2.43
N PHE A 45 4.58 -12.79 -1.22
CA PHE A 45 3.94 -12.07 -0.13
C PHE A 45 3.61 -10.61 -0.47
N LEU A 46 4.48 -9.90 -1.20
CA LEU A 46 4.21 -8.52 -1.63
C LEU A 46 3.11 -8.45 -2.70
N LEU A 47 2.95 -9.49 -3.51
CA LEU A 47 1.98 -9.55 -4.60
C LEU A 47 0.56 -9.95 -4.15
N ASP A 48 0.43 -10.57 -2.97
CA ASP A 48 -0.84 -11.05 -2.41
C ASP A 48 -1.27 -10.28 -1.14
N PRO A 49 -1.75 -9.03 -1.27
CA PRO A 49 -2.19 -8.25 -0.12
C PRO A 49 -3.50 -8.79 0.46
N THR A 50 -3.50 -9.14 1.74
CA THR A 50 -4.70 -9.59 2.47
C THR A 50 -5.13 -8.57 3.53
N PRO A 51 -6.42 -8.54 3.93
CA PRO A 51 -6.86 -7.71 5.06
C PRO A 51 -6.11 -8.01 6.37
N GLU A 52 -5.72 -9.26 6.59
CA GLU A 52 -5.04 -9.73 7.80
C GLU A 52 -3.59 -9.25 7.90
N THR A 53 -2.93 -9.05 6.77
CA THR A 53 -1.55 -8.52 6.70
C THR A 53 -1.52 -6.98 6.65
N GLY A 54 -2.67 -6.34 6.47
CA GLY A 54 -2.83 -4.89 6.51
C GLY A 54 -2.99 -4.32 7.93
N VAL A 55 -3.28 -3.02 7.99
CA VAL A 55 -3.72 -2.38 9.24
C VAL A 55 -5.24 -2.50 9.37
N PRO A 56 -5.76 -3.04 10.49
CA PRO A 56 -7.20 -3.14 10.74
C PRO A 56 -7.89 -1.77 10.76
N ASN A 57 -9.07 -1.67 10.16
CA ASN A 57 -9.86 -0.44 10.13
C ASN A 57 -10.28 0.01 11.54
N ASP A 58 -10.62 -0.93 12.41
CA ASP A 58 -11.08 -0.64 13.77
C ASP A 58 -10.02 0.11 14.59
N ASP A 59 -8.74 -0.22 14.41
CA ASP A 59 -7.64 0.46 15.09
C ASP A 59 -7.47 1.89 14.56
N LEU A 60 -7.57 2.07 13.24
CA LEU A 60 -7.48 3.38 12.61
C LEU A 60 -8.64 4.28 13.05
N THR A 61 -9.86 3.77 13.04
CA THR A 61 -11.04 4.53 13.48
C THR A 61 -10.98 4.86 14.96
N ARG A 62 -10.46 3.95 15.79
CA ARG A 62 -10.36 4.14 17.25
C ARG A 62 -9.31 5.20 17.62
N TYR A 63 -8.15 5.21 16.98
CA TYR A 63 -7.02 6.03 17.40
C TYR A 63 -6.75 7.25 16.50
N LEU A 64 -7.14 7.19 15.23
CA LEU A 64 -6.89 8.22 14.22
C LEU A 64 -8.18 8.68 13.52
N GLY A 65 -9.34 8.24 14.01
CA GLY A 65 -10.64 8.55 13.42
C GLY A 65 -11.05 10.01 13.60
N GLY A 66 -12.10 10.39 12.87
CA GLY A 66 -12.64 11.74 12.85
C GLY A 66 -12.94 12.20 11.42
N GLU A 67 -13.68 13.31 11.31
CA GLU A 67 -14.10 13.85 10.01
C GLU A 67 -13.16 14.93 9.47
N ALA A 68 -12.21 15.39 10.28
CA ALA A 68 -11.31 16.46 9.90
C ALA A 68 -10.30 15.99 8.84
N PRO A 69 -9.90 16.84 7.88
CA PRO A 69 -8.94 16.48 6.83
C PRO A 69 -7.62 15.85 7.30
N HIS A 70 -7.08 16.34 8.41
CA HIS A 70 -5.85 15.82 8.98
C HIS A 70 -5.97 14.38 9.48
N ALA A 71 -7.16 13.94 9.88
CA ALA A 71 -7.41 12.56 10.32
C ALA A 71 -7.23 11.57 9.16
N TYR A 72 -7.83 11.86 7.99
CA TYR A 72 -7.70 11.02 6.80
C TYR A 72 -6.27 10.96 6.26
N LEU A 73 -5.55 12.09 6.29
CA LEU A 73 -4.13 12.12 5.94
C LEU A 73 -3.29 11.28 6.91
N ALA A 74 -3.55 11.40 8.22
CA ALA A 74 -2.88 10.63 9.24
C ALA A 74 -3.14 9.12 9.09
N ILE A 75 -4.38 8.73 8.80
CA ILE A 75 -4.75 7.33 8.52
C ILE A 75 -3.94 6.77 7.34
N TRP A 76 -3.86 7.51 6.23
CA TRP A 76 -3.14 7.02 5.06
C TRP A 76 -1.63 6.89 5.33
N LEU A 77 -1.02 7.89 5.96
CA LEU A 77 0.39 7.83 6.38
C LEU A 77 0.64 6.67 7.35
N TYR A 78 -0.25 6.45 8.31
CA TYR A 78 -0.15 5.35 9.26
C TYR A 78 -0.14 4.00 8.52
N ARG A 79 -1.01 3.82 7.53
CA ARG A 79 -1.01 2.60 6.70
C ARG A 79 0.28 2.42 5.93
N MET A 80 0.81 3.46 5.29
CA MET A 80 2.09 3.35 4.56
C MET A 80 3.23 2.87 5.47
N LEU A 81 3.24 3.32 6.72
CA LEU A 81 4.28 2.99 7.69
C LEU A 81 4.10 1.62 8.36
N ASN A 82 2.85 1.22 8.66
CA ASN A 82 2.57 0.08 9.54
C ASN A 82 1.95 -1.13 8.83
N SER A 83 1.41 -0.97 7.61
CA SER A 83 0.86 -2.08 6.84
C SER A 83 1.98 -3.00 6.37
N ARG A 84 1.78 -4.32 6.42
CA ARG A 84 2.72 -5.26 5.76
C ARG A 84 2.45 -5.36 4.26
N ASN A 85 1.29 -4.89 3.78
CA ASN A 85 0.93 -4.80 2.36
C ASN A 85 1.63 -3.59 1.69
N GLN A 86 2.96 -3.57 1.75
CA GLN A 86 3.77 -2.43 1.34
C GLN A 86 3.57 -2.07 -0.14
N LEU A 87 3.49 -3.07 -1.02
CA LEU A 87 3.27 -2.84 -2.45
C LEU A 87 1.88 -2.25 -2.72
N GLN A 88 0.84 -2.72 -2.04
CA GLN A 88 -0.52 -2.20 -2.18
C GLN A 88 -0.59 -0.70 -1.86
N GLU A 89 -0.02 -0.28 -0.73
CA GLU A 89 0.01 1.14 -0.33
C GLU A 89 0.90 1.98 -1.26
N LYS A 90 2.01 1.40 -1.74
CA LYS A 90 2.89 2.04 -2.72
C LYS A 90 2.18 2.28 -4.05
N MET A 91 1.40 1.31 -4.53
CA MET A 91 0.62 1.41 -5.76
C MET A 91 -0.50 2.44 -5.62
N ALA A 92 -1.17 2.50 -4.47
CA ALA A 92 -2.16 3.55 -4.20
C ALA A 92 -1.55 4.96 -4.31
N LEU A 93 -0.35 5.16 -3.72
CA LEU A 93 0.39 6.43 -3.84
C LEU A 93 0.83 6.71 -5.27
N PHE A 94 1.34 5.70 -5.99
CA PHE A 94 1.75 5.84 -7.39
C PHE A 94 0.60 6.32 -8.26
N TRP A 95 -0.56 5.65 -8.18
CA TRP A 95 -1.72 6.02 -8.99
C TRP A 95 -2.30 7.37 -8.61
N HIS A 96 -2.33 7.73 -7.33
CA HIS A 96 -2.70 9.09 -6.92
C HIS A 96 -1.71 10.14 -7.45
N GLY A 97 -0.43 9.80 -7.63
CA GLY A 97 0.54 10.69 -8.28
C GLY A 97 0.30 10.87 -9.78
N VAL A 98 -0.15 9.82 -10.47
CA VAL A 98 -0.49 9.86 -11.91
C VAL A 98 -1.83 10.56 -12.15
N PHE A 99 -2.84 10.23 -11.35
CA PHE A 99 -4.20 10.72 -11.43
C PHE A 99 -4.51 11.64 -10.25
N ALA A 100 -3.69 12.69 -10.13
CA ALA A 100 -3.72 13.58 -8.99
C ALA A 100 -5.03 14.36 -8.90
N THR A 101 -5.66 14.30 -7.73
CA THR A 101 -6.68 15.26 -7.31
C THR A 101 -6.23 15.99 -6.06
N GLY A 102 -6.71 17.22 -5.88
CA GLY A 102 -6.29 18.10 -4.79
C GLY A 102 -7.44 18.44 -3.88
N LEU A 103 -7.23 18.26 -2.57
CA LEU A 103 -8.25 18.54 -1.56
C LEU A 103 -8.74 20.00 -1.60
N VAL A 104 -7.85 20.97 -1.86
CA VAL A 104 -8.22 22.39 -1.93
C VAL A 104 -9.21 22.67 -3.05
N LYS A 105 -9.11 21.96 -4.19
CA LYS A 105 -10.10 22.08 -5.27
C LYS A 105 -11.35 21.29 -4.93
N ASN A 106 -11.21 20.04 -4.48
CA ASN A 106 -12.35 19.15 -4.26
C ASN A 106 -13.24 19.58 -3.08
N GLU A 107 -12.69 20.29 -2.10
CA GLU A 107 -13.35 20.75 -0.85
C GLU A 107 -14.08 19.64 -0.06
N HIS A 108 -13.86 18.37 -0.41
CA HIS A 108 -14.57 17.23 0.14
C HIS A 108 -13.60 16.07 0.43
N ILE A 109 -13.17 15.97 1.69
CA ILE A 109 -12.14 15.02 2.12
C ILE A 109 -12.54 13.56 1.90
N LEU A 110 -13.81 13.22 2.09
CA LEU A 110 -14.28 11.85 1.93
C LEU A 110 -14.13 11.40 0.46
N SER A 111 -14.41 12.29 -0.50
CA SER A 111 -14.22 11.96 -1.92
C SER A 111 -12.75 11.72 -2.24
N SER A 112 -11.85 12.60 -1.78
CA SER A 112 -10.40 12.41 -1.97
C SER A 112 -9.89 11.14 -1.30
N SER A 113 -10.40 10.79 -0.12
CA SER A 113 -10.01 9.57 0.60
C SER A 113 -10.53 8.32 -0.09
N ASN A 114 -11.76 8.35 -0.63
CA ASN A 114 -12.35 7.25 -1.38
C ASN A 114 -11.58 6.95 -2.67
N GLN A 115 -11.03 7.97 -3.33
CA GLN A 115 -10.16 7.78 -4.50
C GLN A 115 -8.88 7.01 -4.13
N ILE A 116 -8.24 7.36 -3.02
CA ILE A 116 -7.07 6.62 -2.51
C ILE A 116 -7.46 5.17 -2.17
N GLU A 117 -8.62 4.96 -1.54
CA GLU A 117 -9.12 3.62 -1.23
C GLU A 117 -9.42 2.80 -2.49
N MET A 118 -9.95 3.44 -3.54
CA MET A 118 -10.16 2.80 -4.83
C MET A 118 -8.82 2.33 -5.41
N PHE A 119 -7.80 3.18 -5.46
CA PHE A 119 -6.47 2.77 -5.91
C PHE A 119 -5.83 1.71 -5.02
N ARG A 120 -6.11 1.69 -3.71
CA ARG A 120 -5.63 0.60 -2.84
C ARG A 120 -6.31 -0.73 -3.19
N ARG A 121 -7.62 -0.71 -3.47
CA ARG A 121 -8.41 -1.89 -3.80
C ARG A 121 -8.06 -2.47 -5.17
N ASN A 122 -7.95 -1.64 -6.20
CA ASN A 122 -7.80 -2.11 -7.59
C ASN A 122 -6.48 -1.67 -8.25
N GLY A 123 -5.56 -0.99 -7.57
CA GLY A 123 -4.35 -0.43 -8.17
C GLY A 123 -3.34 -1.46 -8.68
N MET A 124 -3.49 -2.73 -8.29
CA MET A 124 -2.71 -3.86 -8.81
C MET A 124 -3.45 -4.64 -9.93
N SER A 125 -4.65 -4.20 -10.30
CA SER A 125 -5.43 -4.79 -11.41
C SER A 125 -4.96 -4.26 -12.78
N GLY A 126 -5.69 -4.62 -13.84
CA GLY A 126 -5.43 -4.11 -15.17
C GLY A 126 -5.82 -2.63 -15.34
N MET A 127 -5.07 -1.88 -16.15
CA MET A 127 -5.31 -0.45 -16.40
C MET A 127 -6.75 -0.13 -16.83
N ARG A 128 -7.40 -1.02 -17.59
CA ARG A 128 -8.81 -0.85 -17.97
C ARG A 128 -9.73 -0.75 -16.76
N GLU A 129 -9.54 -1.60 -15.76
CA GLU A 129 -10.37 -1.61 -14.55
C GLU A 129 -10.16 -0.33 -13.74
N ILE A 130 -8.89 0.04 -13.52
CA ILE A 130 -8.50 1.27 -12.81
C ILE A 130 -9.15 2.49 -13.47
N LEU A 131 -9.04 2.63 -14.80
CA LEU A 131 -9.60 3.79 -15.52
C LEU A 131 -11.13 3.79 -15.53
N MET A 132 -11.79 2.63 -15.56
CA MET A 132 -13.25 2.53 -15.52
C MET A 132 -13.82 2.93 -14.16
N ASP A 133 -13.13 2.58 -13.07
CA ASP A 133 -13.51 3.02 -11.72
C ASP A 133 -13.18 4.51 -11.52
N LEU A 134 -12.01 4.96 -12.00
CA LEU A 134 -11.60 6.36 -11.93
C LEU A 134 -12.55 7.30 -12.68
N ALA A 135 -13.07 6.88 -13.85
CA ALA A 135 -14.01 7.69 -14.63
C ALA A 135 -15.33 7.97 -13.89
N LYS A 136 -15.65 7.21 -12.84
CA LYS A 136 -16.85 7.36 -12.00
C LYS A 136 -16.53 7.97 -10.63
N ASP A 137 -15.27 8.25 -10.37
CA ASP A 137 -14.81 8.74 -9.08
C ASP A 137 -15.20 10.21 -8.87
N PRO A 138 -15.88 10.55 -7.75
CA PRO A 138 -16.32 11.93 -7.51
C PRO A 138 -15.17 12.93 -7.40
N ALA A 139 -14.03 12.53 -6.84
CA ALA A 139 -12.88 13.42 -6.72
C ALA A 139 -12.28 13.74 -8.11
N MET A 140 -12.21 12.77 -9.02
CA MET A 140 -11.76 13.00 -10.39
C MET A 140 -12.77 13.80 -11.22
N ILE A 141 -14.07 13.51 -11.09
CA ILE A 141 -15.12 14.23 -11.82
C ILE A 141 -15.12 15.71 -11.48
N PHE A 142 -14.93 16.06 -10.20
CA PHE A 142 -14.84 17.45 -9.77
C PHE A 142 -13.51 18.11 -10.15
N TRP A 143 -12.45 17.32 -10.29
CA TRP A 143 -11.12 17.81 -10.62
C TRP A 143 -10.97 18.24 -12.09
N LEU A 144 -11.74 17.67 -13.02
CA LEU A 144 -11.75 18.05 -14.43
C LEU A 144 -12.62 19.30 -14.68
#